data_AF-A0A0G4IJ71-F1
#
_entry.id   AF-A0A0G4IJ71-F1
#
_cell.length_a   1.000
_cell.length_b   1.000
_cell.length_c   1.000
_cell.angle_alpha   90.00
_cell.angle_beta   90.00
_cell.angle_gamma   90.00
#
_symmetry.space_group_name_H-M   'P 1'
#
loop_
_entity.id
_entity.type
_entity.pdbx_description
1 polymer ?
#
loop_
_entity_poly.entity_id
_entity_poly.type
_entity_poly.pdbx_seq_one_letter_code
_entity_poly.pdbx_strand_id
1 'polypeptide(L)'
;MATPWIRDAWAQLITWQTAFAGVWVLVCMYCDAVMQAWIELYPLQWGFSESIPDAGFVLLSPDVFRFPAWMDADVMLAVVSVTGCLRSLFEKDRFMIIRRYALLQGVMFLMRALTISLTRLPNPSPHLCVSSVRPGTNTFVAGVLISFGIWKTCRDFLFSGHTATMTIWLMLVVMQREPHNASIVRKVLSAASKAVIIVEFTLAIAVIVHTRFHYSVDVVVAILLVVLLVCLYNTLLQLNHYASDPMVAHDTIDDRAGKFGRGPCLGRFISWFEFIQ
;
A
#
# COMPACT_ATOMS: atom_id res chain seq x y z
N MET A 1 -22.66 -20.35 23.01
CA MET A 1 -23.19 -19.03 22.60
C MET A 1 -22.00 -18.12 22.34
N ALA A 2 -21.74 -17.74 21.09
CA ALA A 2 -20.71 -16.73 20.81
C ALA A 2 -21.13 -15.40 21.44
N THR A 3 -20.20 -14.71 22.10
CA THR A 3 -20.45 -13.37 22.66
C THR A 3 -20.89 -12.40 21.55
N PRO A 4 -21.73 -11.39 21.85
CA PRO A 4 -22.28 -10.49 20.83
C PRO A 4 -21.22 -9.87 19.92
N TRP A 5 -20.06 -9.50 20.48
CA TRP A 5 -18.93 -8.93 19.73
C TRP A 5 -18.31 -9.89 18.71
N ILE A 6 -18.34 -11.21 18.97
CA ILE A 6 -17.86 -12.23 18.03
C ILE A 6 -18.82 -12.31 16.85
N ARG A 7 -20.13 -12.33 17.12
CA ARG A 7 -21.16 -12.41 16.08
C ARG A 7 -21.10 -11.20 15.13
N ASP A 8 -20.93 -10.00 15.67
CA ASP A 8 -20.84 -8.78 14.87
C ASP A 8 -19.54 -8.75 14.04
N ALA A 9 -18.44 -9.29 14.58
CA ALA A 9 -17.19 -9.47 13.84
C ALA A 9 -17.35 -10.42 12.65
N TRP A 10 -18.00 -11.56 12.87
CA TRP A 10 -18.28 -12.54 11.82
C TRP A 10 -19.21 -11.98 10.74
N ALA A 11 -20.23 -11.22 11.13
CA ALA A 11 -21.13 -10.57 10.19
C ALA A 11 -20.37 -9.61 9.25
N GLN A 12 -19.47 -8.79 9.79
CA GLN A 12 -18.65 -7.86 8.99
C GLN A 12 -17.62 -8.59 8.10
N LEU A 13 -17.02 -9.68 8.58
CA LEU A 13 -16.06 -10.48 7.83
C LEU A 13 -16.69 -11.18 6.62
N ILE A 14 -17.93 -11.68 6.76
CA ILE A 14 -18.63 -12.47 5.73
C ILE A 14 -19.33 -11.57 4.68
N THR A 15 -19.14 -10.25 4.76
CA THR A 15 -19.73 -9.34 3.77
C THR A 15 -19.12 -9.51 2.37
N TRP A 16 -19.95 -9.35 1.33
CA TRP A 16 -19.52 -9.39 -0.07
C TRP A 16 -18.41 -8.37 -0.38
N GLN A 17 -18.42 -7.25 0.32
CA GLN A 17 -17.42 -6.21 0.18
C GLN A 17 -16.04 -6.63 0.71
N THR A 18 -15.99 -7.42 1.80
CA THR A 18 -14.74 -8.00 2.31
C THR A 18 -14.20 -9.05 1.35
N ALA A 19 -15.08 -9.92 0.83
CA ALA A 19 -14.71 -10.91 -0.17
C ALA A 19 -14.15 -10.26 -1.45
N PHE A 20 -14.84 -9.24 -1.97
CA PHE A 20 -14.37 -8.48 -3.12
C PHE A 20 -12.99 -7.85 -2.87
N ALA A 21 -12.80 -7.17 -1.73
CA ALA A 21 -11.52 -6.54 -1.41
C ALA A 21 -10.37 -7.56 -1.32
N GLY A 22 -10.63 -8.72 -0.73
CA GLY A 22 -9.67 -9.83 -0.65
C GLY A 22 -9.30 -10.39 -2.03
N VAL A 23 -10.29 -10.67 -2.88
CA VAL A 23 -10.04 -11.15 -4.25
C VAL A 23 -9.29 -10.09 -5.05
N TRP A 24 -9.69 -8.82 -4.94
CA TRP A 24 -9.06 -7.70 -5.62
C TRP A 24 -7.56 -7.60 -5.32
N VAL A 25 -7.18 -7.55 -4.04
CA VAL A 25 -5.76 -7.41 -3.69
C VAL A 25 -4.94 -8.63 -4.13
N LEU A 26 -5.49 -9.85 -4.03
CA LEU A 26 -4.80 -11.07 -4.44
C LEU A 26 -4.58 -11.13 -5.96
N VAL A 27 -5.59 -10.77 -6.74
CA VAL A 27 -5.48 -10.71 -8.21
C VAL A 27 -4.46 -9.65 -8.63
N CYS A 28 -4.53 -8.45 -8.05
CA CYS A 28 -3.61 -7.37 -8.38
C CYS A 28 -2.16 -7.70 -7.98
N MET A 29 -1.95 -8.28 -6.80
CA MET A 29 -0.64 -8.76 -6.33
C MET A 29 -0.08 -9.81 -7.28
N TYR A 30 -0.92 -10.77 -7.71
CA TYR A 30 -0.50 -11.79 -8.65
C TYR A 30 -0.13 -11.20 -10.02
N CYS A 31 -0.91 -10.26 -10.54
CA CYS A 31 -0.59 -9.55 -11.78
C CYS A 31 0.75 -8.82 -11.71
N ASP A 32 1.02 -8.12 -10.60
CA ASP A 32 2.30 -7.45 -10.36
C ASP A 32 3.46 -8.45 -10.30
N ALA A 33 3.31 -9.54 -9.55
CA ALA A 33 4.34 -10.57 -9.43
C ALA A 33 4.63 -11.31 -10.75
N VAL A 34 3.60 -11.57 -11.56
CA VAL A 34 3.77 -12.13 -12.92
C VAL A 34 4.56 -11.15 -13.80
N MET A 35 4.28 -9.85 -13.69
CA MET A 35 5.03 -8.85 -14.45
C MET A 35 6.50 -8.77 -13.97
N GLN A 36 6.75 -8.83 -12.67
CA GLN A 36 8.11 -8.91 -12.11
C GLN A 36 8.87 -10.15 -12.64
N ALA A 37 8.22 -11.32 -12.68
CA ALA A 37 8.82 -12.52 -13.29
C ALA A 37 9.10 -12.32 -14.78
N TRP A 38 8.18 -11.66 -15.49
CA TRP A 38 8.30 -11.45 -16.93
C TRP A 38 9.49 -10.53 -17.27
N ILE A 39 9.64 -9.41 -16.59
CA ILE A 39 10.76 -8.48 -16.82
C ILE A 39 12.11 -9.10 -16.49
N GLU A 40 12.14 -10.05 -15.55
CA GLU A 40 13.34 -10.80 -15.18
C GLU A 40 13.73 -11.83 -16.23
N LEU A 41 12.75 -12.56 -16.79
CA LEU A 41 12.97 -13.58 -17.82
C LEU A 41 13.32 -12.99 -19.20
N TYR A 42 12.80 -11.80 -19.51
CA TYR A 42 12.96 -11.16 -20.81
C TYR A 42 13.66 -9.80 -20.68
N PRO A 43 14.95 -9.77 -20.29
CA PRO A 43 15.68 -8.51 -20.13
C PRO A 43 15.78 -7.76 -21.46
N LEU A 44 15.71 -6.43 -21.41
CA LEU A 44 15.98 -5.59 -22.58
C LEU A 44 17.46 -5.71 -22.95
N GLN A 45 17.76 -5.82 -24.25
CA GLN A 45 19.10 -6.08 -24.78
C GLN A 45 20.11 -4.93 -24.56
N TRP A 46 19.65 -3.77 -24.11
CA TRP A 46 20.54 -2.68 -23.68
C TRP A 46 21.24 -3.12 -22.40
N GLY A 47 22.51 -3.49 -22.54
CA GLY A 47 23.33 -4.14 -21.52
C GLY A 47 23.34 -3.42 -20.17
N PHE A 48 23.85 -4.09 -19.15
CA PHE A 48 24.00 -3.58 -17.78
C PHE A 48 24.55 -2.15 -17.78
N SER A 49 23.65 -1.17 -17.76
CA SER A 49 24.00 0.22 -17.58
C SER A 49 24.52 0.37 -16.16
N GLU A 50 25.59 1.14 -16.00
CA GLU A 50 26.06 1.55 -14.69
C GLU A 50 24.90 2.14 -13.88
N SER A 51 24.95 1.97 -12.56
CA SER A 51 23.94 2.50 -11.65
C SER A 51 23.86 4.02 -11.80
N ILE A 52 22.64 4.54 -11.91
CA ILE A 52 22.40 5.99 -11.99
C ILE A 52 22.84 6.66 -10.68
N PRO A 53 23.50 7.83 -10.71
CA PRO A 53 23.84 8.57 -9.51
C PRO A 53 22.58 8.99 -8.74
N ASP A 54 22.61 8.78 -7.43
CA ASP A 54 21.47 9.02 -6.53
C ASP A 54 21.93 9.80 -5.30
N ALA A 55 21.31 10.95 -5.04
CA ALA A 55 21.66 11.81 -3.91
C ALA A 55 21.38 11.17 -2.55
N GLY A 56 20.34 10.33 -2.45
CA GLY A 56 20.00 9.59 -1.24
C GLY A 56 21.08 8.58 -0.86
N PHE A 57 21.72 7.93 -1.83
CA PHE A 57 22.83 7.00 -1.57
C PHE A 57 24.07 7.69 -1.02
N VAL A 58 24.28 8.95 -1.40
CA VAL A 58 25.38 9.78 -0.85
C VAL A 58 25.03 10.24 0.56
N LEU A 59 23.79 10.70 0.78
CA LEU A 59 23.33 11.19 2.08
C LEU A 59 23.29 10.08 3.15
N LEU A 60 22.88 8.87 2.77
CA LEU A 60 22.73 7.71 3.66
C LEU A 60 23.85 6.69 3.45
N SER A 61 25.06 7.16 3.11
CA SER A 61 26.20 6.27 2.88
C SER A 61 26.62 5.51 4.15
N PRO A 62 27.28 4.34 4.02
CA PRO A 62 27.81 3.57 5.15
C PRO A 62 28.81 4.29 6.05
N ASP A 63 29.38 5.40 5.57
CA ASP A 63 30.28 6.26 6.34
C ASP A 63 29.51 7.18 7.30
N VAL A 64 28.27 7.52 6.96
CA VAL A 64 27.41 8.41 7.77
C VAL A 64 26.50 7.61 8.69
N PHE A 65 25.86 6.56 8.17
CA PHE A 65 24.92 5.73 8.92
C PHE A 65 25.30 4.26 8.83
N ARG A 66 25.25 3.55 9.96
CA ARG A 66 25.47 2.10 10.02
C ARG A 66 24.26 1.43 10.65
N PHE A 67 23.48 0.73 9.84
CA PHE A 67 22.40 -0.10 10.31
C PHE A 67 22.89 -1.53 10.57
N PRO A 68 22.27 -2.26 11.52
CA PRO A 68 22.55 -3.68 11.72
C PRO A 68 22.27 -4.50 10.45
N ALA A 69 23.07 -5.52 10.17
CA ALA A 69 22.95 -6.33 8.95
C ALA A 69 21.61 -7.08 8.79
N TRP A 70 20.89 -7.33 9.90
CA TRP A 70 19.57 -7.95 9.87
C TRP A 70 18.45 -6.97 9.49
N MET A 71 18.74 -5.67 9.49
CA MET A 71 17.78 -4.62 9.19
C MET A 71 17.77 -4.37 7.67
N ASP A 72 17.04 -5.21 6.96
CA ASP A 72 16.82 -5.07 5.52
C ASP A 72 15.42 -4.53 5.19
N ALA A 73 15.17 -4.26 3.90
CA ALA A 73 13.89 -3.73 3.43
C ALA A 73 12.69 -4.64 3.75
N ASP A 74 12.87 -5.96 3.66
CA ASP A 74 11.81 -6.95 3.90
C ASP A 74 11.42 -6.99 5.39
N VAL A 75 12.42 -6.96 6.28
CA VAL A 75 12.22 -6.89 7.74
C VAL A 75 11.52 -5.59 8.11
N MET A 76 11.95 -4.46 7.55
CA MET A 76 11.29 -3.17 7.81
C MET A 76 9.85 -3.17 7.30
N LEU A 77 9.58 -3.78 6.13
CA LEU A 77 8.22 -3.93 5.59
C LEU A 77 7.35 -4.74 6.53
N ALA A 78 7.87 -5.88 7.01
CA ALA A 78 7.17 -6.73 7.95
C ALA A 78 6.85 -5.99 9.25
N VAL A 79 7.81 -5.26 9.83
CA VAL A 79 7.61 -4.49 11.06
C VAL A 79 6.49 -3.48 10.91
N VAL A 80 6.58 -2.55 9.94
CA VAL A 80 5.57 -1.49 9.73
C VAL A 80 4.20 -2.08 9.38
N SER A 81 4.16 -3.14 8.56
CA SER A 81 2.90 -3.75 8.15
C SER A 81 2.22 -4.51 9.29
N VAL A 82 3.00 -5.22 10.11
CA VAL A 82 2.47 -5.95 11.27
C VAL A 82 2.00 -4.97 12.34
N THR A 83 2.76 -3.92 12.66
CA THR A 83 2.35 -2.91 13.64
C THR A 83 1.12 -2.14 13.17
N GLY A 84 1.08 -1.72 11.91
CA GLY A 84 -0.09 -1.08 11.29
C GLY A 84 -1.34 -1.97 11.28
N CYS A 85 -1.18 -3.24 10.92
CA CYS A 85 -2.26 -4.22 10.92
C CYS A 85 -2.79 -4.48 12.33
N LEU A 86 -1.90 -4.79 13.29
CA LEU A 86 -2.27 -5.02 14.69
C LEU A 86 -3.02 -3.81 15.26
N ARG A 87 -2.50 -2.59 15.03
CA ARG A 87 -3.14 -1.36 15.47
C ARG A 87 -4.55 -1.22 14.89
N SER A 88 -4.74 -1.58 13.62
CA SER A 88 -6.03 -1.52 12.93
C SER A 88 -7.01 -2.58 13.45
N LEU A 89 -6.54 -3.76 13.88
CA LEU A 89 -7.38 -4.81 14.47
C LEU A 89 -7.98 -4.41 15.83
N PHE A 90 -7.32 -3.54 16.58
CA PHE A 90 -7.84 -3.01 17.85
C PHE A 90 -8.91 -1.93 17.69
N GLU A 91 -9.24 -1.56 16.46
CA GLU A 91 -10.24 -0.54 16.19
C GLU A 91 -11.64 -1.09 16.03
N LYS A 92 -12.62 -0.21 16.28
CA LYS A 92 -14.04 -0.57 16.14
C LYS A 92 -14.35 -0.96 14.69
N ASP A 93 -13.81 -0.19 13.74
CA ASP A 93 -14.04 -0.36 12.30
C ASP A 93 -12.93 -1.19 11.63
N ARG A 94 -12.35 -2.16 12.36
CA ARG A 94 -11.18 -2.96 11.92
C ARG A 94 -11.33 -3.54 10.51
N PHE A 95 -12.48 -4.15 10.18
CA PHE A 95 -12.69 -4.77 8.87
C PHE A 95 -12.82 -3.73 7.76
N MET A 96 -13.40 -2.56 8.04
CA MET A 96 -13.44 -1.45 7.09
C MET A 96 -12.02 -0.95 6.77
N ILE A 97 -11.15 -0.81 7.77
CA ILE A 97 -9.75 -0.40 7.57
C ILE A 97 -9.00 -1.44 6.71
N ILE A 98 -9.13 -2.72 7.03
CA ILE A 98 -8.49 -3.80 6.24
C ILE A 98 -9.01 -3.83 4.80
N ARG A 99 -10.30 -3.58 4.58
CA ARG A 99 -10.87 -3.49 3.22
C ARG A 99 -10.33 -2.30 2.44
N ARG A 100 -10.21 -1.13 3.08
CA ARG A 100 -9.58 0.06 2.48
C ARG A 100 -8.12 -0.21 2.12
N TYR A 101 -7.37 -0.84 3.03
CA TYR A 101 -6.01 -1.29 2.74
C TYR A 101 -5.95 -2.17 1.49
N ALA A 102 -6.76 -3.23 1.44
CA ALA A 102 -6.76 -4.17 0.31
C ALA A 102 -7.11 -3.48 -1.03
N LEU A 103 -8.08 -2.56 -1.04
CA LEU A 103 -8.44 -1.78 -2.23
C LEU A 103 -7.26 -0.91 -2.71
N LEU A 104 -6.71 -0.10 -1.80
CA LEU A 104 -5.62 0.83 -2.09
C LEU A 104 -4.36 0.07 -2.54
N GLN A 105 -4.00 -0.98 -1.82
CA GLN A 105 -2.86 -1.84 -2.14
C GLN A 105 -3.00 -2.48 -3.52
N GLY A 106 -4.19 -2.99 -3.87
CA GLY A 106 -4.42 -3.57 -5.20
C GLY A 106 -4.26 -2.54 -6.33
N VAL A 107 -4.71 -1.29 -6.12
CA VAL A 107 -4.48 -0.20 -7.09
C VAL A 107 -2.99 0.09 -7.25
N MET A 108 -2.22 0.13 -6.15
CA MET A 108 -0.77 0.33 -6.21
C MET A 108 -0.07 -0.81 -6.97
N PHE A 109 -0.45 -2.07 -6.72
CA PHE A 109 0.11 -3.22 -7.45
C PHE A 109 -0.16 -3.16 -8.95
N LEU A 110 -1.37 -2.76 -9.38
CA LEU A 110 -1.66 -2.59 -10.80
C LEU A 110 -0.84 -1.47 -11.44
N MET A 111 -0.76 -0.30 -10.77
CA MET A 111 0.06 0.80 -11.26
C MET A 111 1.52 0.38 -11.41
N ARG A 112 2.05 -0.36 -10.43
CA ARG A 112 3.40 -0.91 -10.46
C ARG A 112 3.62 -1.87 -11.62
N ALA A 113 2.72 -2.85 -11.79
CA ALA A 113 2.78 -3.81 -12.89
C ALA A 113 2.85 -3.09 -14.25
N LEU A 114 2.07 -2.02 -14.42
CA LEU A 114 2.13 -1.21 -15.63
C LEU A 114 3.47 -0.48 -15.74
N THR A 115 3.93 0.23 -14.71
CA THR A 115 5.15 1.05 -14.79
C THR A 115 6.40 0.22 -15.05
N ILE A 116 6.58 -0.92 -14.37
CA ILE A 116 7.76 -1.79 -14.56
C ILE A 116 7.78 -2.47 -15.93
N SER A 117 6.60 -2.66 -16.54
CA SER A 117 6.50 -3.20 -17.90
C SER A 117 6.97 -2.21 -18.96
N LEU A 118 6.76 -0.91 -18.71
CA LEU A 118 7.04 0.18 -19.65
C LEU A 118 8.49 0.65 -19.55
N THR A 119 8.98 0.91 -18.33
CA THR A 119 10.31 1.49 -18.10
C THR A 119 11.07 0.67 -17.06
N ARG A 120 12.30 0.28 -17.38
CA ARG A 120 13.15 -0.55 -16.52
C ARG A 120 14.42 0.20 -16.17
N LEU A 121 14.62 0.44 -14.89
CA LEU A 121 15.82 1.11 -14.38
C LEU A 121 16.95 0.10 -14.13
N PRO A 122 18.22 0.50 -14.30
CA PRO A 122 19.35 -0.36 -13.97
C PRO A 122 19.37 -0.66 -12.47
N ASN A 123 20.04 -1.75 -12.10
CA ASN A 123 20.15 -2.13 -10.69
C ASN A 123 21.08 -1.15 -9.94
N PRO A 124 20.64 -0.53 -8.83
CA PRO A 124 21.48 0.33 -8.00
C PRO A 124 22.67 -0.40 -7.36
N SER A 125 22.57 -1.72 -7.19
CA SER A 125 23.62 -2.56 -6.64
C SER A 125 23.65 -3.96 -7.28
N PRO A 126 24.23 -4.09 -8.49
CA PRO A 126 24.19 -5.34 -9.27
C PRO A 126 24.90 -6.52 -8.60
N HIS A 127 25.85 -6.26 -7.69
CA HIS A 127 26.60 -7.31 -6.99
C HIS A 127 25.87 -7.87 -5.75
N LEU A 128 24.87 -7.16 -5.23
CA LEU A 128 24.15 -7.53 -4.01
C LEU A 128 22.82 -8.24 -4.31
N CYS A 129 22.23 -7.99 -5.48
CA CYS A 129 20.95 -8.61 -5.84
C CYS A 129 21.14 -9.89 -6.67
N VAL A 130 20.66 -11.02 -6.15
CA VAL A 130 20.65 -12.30 -6.85
C VAL A 130 19.21 -12.71 -7.14
N SER A 131 18.84 -12.74 -8.42
CA SER A 131 17.50 -13.15 -8.83
C SER A 131 17.30 -14.65 -8.58
N SER A 132 16.15 -15.01 -8.02
CA SER A 132 15.73 -16.40 -7.84
C SER A 132 15.10 -17.01 -9.10
N VAL A 133 14.71 -16.15 -10.06
CA VAL A 133 14.00 -16.56 -11.29
C VAL A 133 15.00 -17.11 -12.29
N ARG A 134 14.88 -18.40 -12.62
CA ARG A 134 15.79 -19.07 -13.56
C ARG A 134 15.30 -18.95 -15.00
N PRO A 135 16.19 -18.83 -16.00
CA PRO A 135 15.82 -18.89 -17.41
C PRO A 135 15.03 -20.16 -17.74
N GLY A 136 13.99 -20.04 -18.56
CA GLY A 136 13.11 -21.16 -18.95
C GLY A 136 12.00 -21.50 -17.94
N THR A 137 11.92 -20.81 -16.80
CA THR A 137 10.80 -20.99 -15.87
C THR A 137 9.51 -20.41 -16.44
N ASN A 138 8.37 -21.09 -16.20
CA ASN A 138 7.06 -20.54 -16.54
C ASN A 138 6.78 -19.27 -15.70
N THR A 139 6.54 -18.15 -16.38
CA THR A 139 6.29 -16.83 -15.76
C THR A 139 5.13 -16.83 -14.76
N PHE A 140 4.07 -17.60 -15.03
CA PHE A 140 2.90 -17.69 -14.15
C PHE A 140 3.22 -18.41 -12.83
N VAL A 141 4.07 -19.45 -12.89
CA VAL A 141 4.54 -20.16 -11.69
C VAL A 141 5.50 -19.30 -10.90
N ALA A 142 6.42 -18.63 -11.59
CA ALA A 142 7.33 -17.66 -10.97
C ALA A 142 6.54 -16.54 -10.26
N GLY A 143 5.48 -16.02 -10.88
CA GLY A 143 4.59 -15.02 -10.26
C GLY A 143 3.94 -15.49 -8.97
N VAL A 144 3.55 -16.76 -8.85
CA VAL A 144 3.05 -17.32 -7.58
C VAL A 144 4.14 -17.30 -6.51
N LEU A 145 5.34 -17.77 -6.85
CA LEU A 145 6.45 -17.86 -5.89
C LEU A 145 6.95 -16.49 -5.44
N ILE A 146 6.93 -15.49 -6.33
CA ILE A 146 7.24 -14.08 -6.00
C ILE A 146 6.13 -13.51 -5.11
N SER A 147 4.85 -13.79 -5.40
CA SER A 147 3.71 -13.32 -4.59
C SER A 147 3.78 -13.80 -3.13
N PHE A 148 4.32 -14.98 -2.88
CA PHE A 148 4.55 -15.51 -1.53
C PHE A 148 5.89 -15.07 -0.90
N GLY A 149 6.68 -14.25 -1.59
CA GLY A 149 8.00 -13.81 -1.12
C GLY A 149 9.06 -14.93 -1.11
N ILE A 150 8.80 -16.06 -1.77
CA ILE A 150 9.74 -17.20 -1.85
C ILE A 150 10.87 -16.87 -2.82
N TRP A 151 10.54 -16.19 -3.94
CA TRP A 151 11.50 -15.79 -4.96
C TRP A 151 11.65 -14.28 -5.01
N LYS A 152 12.90 -13.82 -5.17
CA LYS A 152 13.25 -12.40 -5.30
C LYS A 152 13.62 -12.06 -6.75
N THR A 153 13.25 -10.85 -7.17
CA THR A 153 13.62 -10.26 -8.47
C THR A 153 14.62 -9.13 -8.28
N CYS A 154 15.30 -8.76 -9.37
CA CYS A 154 16.40 -7.79 -9.33
C CYS A 154 16.30 -6.76 -10.44
N ARG A 155 15.08 -6.46 -10.91
CA ARG A 155 14.84 -5.57 -12.06
C ARG A 155 13.67 -4.62 -11.87
N ASP A 156 13.03 -4.66 -10.72
CA ASP A 156 11.80 -3.96 -10.37
C ASP A 156 12.07 -2.66 -9.59
N PHE A 157 13.00 -1.83 -10.07
CA PHE A 157 13.46 -0.59 -9.41
C PHE A 157 12.68 0.68 -9.78
N LEU A 158 11.54 0.51 -10.44
CA LEU A 158 10.61 1.60 -10.73
C LEU A 158 9.31 1.34 -9.99
N PHE A 159 8.95 2.24 -9.10
CA PHE A 159 7.88 2.13 -8.11
C PHE A 159 8.15 1.08 -7.00
N SER A 160 8.65 1.55 -5.85
CA SER A 160 8.98 0.76 -4.66
C SER A 160 7.73 0.21 -3.99
N GLY A 161 7.51 -1.11 -4.12
CA GLY A 161 6.39 -1.82 -3.50
C GLY A 161 6.45 -1.80 -1.97
N HIS A 162 7.65 -1.91 -1.39
CA HIS A 162 7.85 -1.82 0.06
C HIS A 162 7.43 -0.46 0.59
N THR A 163 7.94 0.62 -0.02
CA THR A 163 7.60 1.98 0.37
C THR A 163 6.09 2.24 0.23
N ALA A 164 5.49 1.87 -0.92
CA ALA A 164 4.07 2.06 -1.14
C ALA A 164 3.21 1.37 -0.06
N THR A 165 3.52 0.10 0.24
CA THR A 165 2.80 -0.69 1.24
C THR A 165 2.91 -0.08 2.63
N MET A 166 4.12 0.31 3.05
CA MET A 166 4.36 0.98 4.33
C MET A 166 3.63 2.33 4.42
N THR A 167 3.63 3.13 3.34
CA THR A 167 2.95 4.44 3.31
C THR A 167 1.44 4.28 3.43
N ILE A 168 0.83 3.24 2.84
CA ILE A 168 -0.61 2.99 3.00
C ILE A 168 -0.92 2.72 4.48
N TRP A 169 -0.15 1.86 5.15
CA TRP A 169 -0.32 1.60 6.58
C TRP A 169 -0.18 2.86 7.43
N LEU A 170 0.87 3.65 7.19
CA LEU A 170 1.09 4.92 7.87
C LEU A 170 -0.13 5.85 7.72
N MET A 171 -0.61 6.04 6.49
CA MET A 171 -1.72 6.94 6.20
C MET A 171 -3.02 6.47 6.84
N LEU A 172 -3.36 5.18 6.73
CA LEU A 172 -4.56 4.62 7.35
C LEU A 172 -4.57 4.83 8.88
N VAL A 173 -3.42 4.63 9.53
CA VAL A 173 -3.30 4.79 10.99
C VAL A 173 -3.30 6.27 11.41
N VAL A 174 -2.54 7.13 10.73
CA VAL A 174 -2.43 8.56 11.08
C VAL A 174 -3.76 9.27 10.88
N MET A 175 -4.46 9.01 9.77
CA MET A 175 -5.73 9.64 9.42
C MET A 175 -6.90 9.17 10.28
N GLN A 176 -6.75 8.07 11.02
CA GLN A 176 -7.78 7.58 11.90
C GLN A 176 -8.06 8.57 13.05
N ARG A 177 -9.33 8.95 13.21
CA ARG A 177 -9.77 9.85 14.28
C ARG A 177 -10.23 9.04 15.49
N GLU A 178 -9.82 9.48 16.67
CA GLU A 178 -10.37 8.94 17.92
C GLU A 178 -11.78 9.51 18.17
N PRO A 179 -12.70 8.72 18.75
CA PRO A 179 -14.02 9.24 19.13
C PRO A 179 -13.86 10.35 20.17
N HIS A 180 -14.66 11.41 20.07
CA HIS A 180 -14.59 12.59 20.93
C HIS A 180 -14.62 12.21 22.44
N ASN A 181 -15.47 11.22 22.77
CA ASN A 181 -15.70 10.73 24.13
C ASN A 181 -14.73 9.60 24.55
N ALA A 182 -13.63 9.37 23.82
CA ALA A 182 -12.60 8.42 24.22
C ALA A 182 -11.94 8.83 25.55
N SER A 183 -11.61 7.83 26.39
CA SER A 183 -10.85 8.05 27.61
C SER A 183 -9.47 8.65 27.31
N ILE A 184 -8.92 9.42 28.25
CA ILE A 184 -7.58 10.01 28.13
C ILE A 184 -6.54 8.92 27.86
N VAL A 185 -6.64 7.79 28.57
CA VAL A 185 -5.76 6.63 28.36
C VAL A 185 -5.79 6.15 26.91
N ARG A 186 -6.98 5.99 26.31
CA ARG A 186 -7.10 5.59 24.90
C ARG A 186 -6.48 6.63 23.95
N LYS A 187 -6.69 7.92 24.22
CA LYS A 187 -6.10 9.01 23.41
C LYS A 187 -4.57 8.99 23.46
N VAL A 188 -3.99 8.80 24.64
CA VAL A 188 -2.53 8.69 24.84
C VAL A 188 -1.97 7.45 24.15
N LEU A 189 -2.60 6.28 24.34
CA LEU A 189 -2.18 5.05 23.68
C LEU A 189 -2.25 5.14 22.15
N SER A 190 -3.32 5.77 21.63
CA SER A 190 -3.46 6.01 20.19
C SER A 190 -2.35 6.94 19.67
N ALA A 191 -2.09 8.06 20.35
CA ALA A 191 -1.01 8.97 19.98
C ALA A 191 0.36 8.28 20.01
N ALA A 192 0.65 7.49 21.04
CA ALA A 192 1.88 6.72 21.15
C ALA A 192 2.02 5.71 19.99
N SER A 193 0.95 4.97 19.66
CA SER A 193 0.98 4.01 18.54
C SER A 193 1.24 4.69 17.18
N LYS A 194 0.68 5.88 16.96
CA LYS A 194 0.93 6.68 15.76
C LYS A 194 2.39 7.13 15.68
N ALA A 195 2.94 7.60 16.80
CA ALA A 195 4.34 8.00 16.88
C ALA A 195 5.29 6.83 16.59
N VAL A 196 5.01 5.65 17.13
CA VAL A 196 5.80 4.43 16.85
C VAL A 196 5.83 4.13 15.35
N ILE A 197 4.67 4.10 14.69
CA ILE A 197 4.59 3.78 13.26
C ILE A 197 5.28 4.86 12.40
N ILE A 198 5.21 6.14 12.79
CA ILE A 198 5.96 7.22 12.10
C ILE A 198 7.47 7.00 12.21
N VAL A 199 7.95 6.61 13.39
CA VAL A 199 9.38 6.33 13.61
C VAL A 199 9.82 5.09 12.82
N GLU A 200 9.05 4.00 12.88
CA GLU A 200 9.31 2.77 12.12
C GLU A 200 9.34 3.04 10.62
N PHE A 201 8.37 3.82 10.10
CA PHE A 201 8.34 4.23 8.70
C PHE A 201 9.57 5.04 8.32
N THR A 202 9.94 6.04 9.11
CA THR A 202 11.10 6.89 8.82
C THR A 202 12.40 6.08 8.80
N LEU A 203 12.56 5.16 9.75
CA LEU A 203 13.67 4.22 9.79
C LEU A 203 13.68 3.29 8.57
N ALA A 204 12.52 2.75 8.20
CA ALA A 204 12.38 1.87 7.04
C ALA A 204 12.81 2.54 5.73
N ILE A 205 12.42 3.81 5.53
CA ILE A 205 12.82 4.60 4.36
C ILE A 205 14.33 4.81 4.33
N ALA A 206 14.94 5.13 5.48
CA ALA A 206 16.39 5.28 5.58
C ALA A 206 17.11 3.97 5.25
N VAL A 207 16.60 2.82 5.73
CA VAL A 207 17.16 1.49 5.45
C VAL A 207 17.07 1.12 3.98
N ILE A 208 15.92 1.36 3.32
CA ILE A 208 15.72 1.06 1.89
C ILE A 208 16.75 1.81 1.03
N VAL A 209 16.97 3.10 1.30
CA VAL A 209 17.92 3.92 0.54
C VAL A 209 19.37 3.57 0.91
N HIS A 210 19.67 3.36 2.20
CA HIS A 210 21.00 2.99 2.68
C HIS A 210 21.50 1.66 2.09
N THR A 211 20.65 0.64 2.09
CA THR A 211 20.95 -0.69 1.52
C THR A 211 20.99 -0.69 0.00
N ARG A 212 20.69 0.47 -0.64
CA ARG A 212 20.55 0.63 -2.09
C ARG A 212 19.54 -0.36 -2.67
N PHE A 213 18.51 -0.68 -1.91
CA PHE A 213 17.46 -1.60 -2.33
C PHE A 213 16.57 -0.97 -3.41
N HIS A 214 16.22 0.31 -3.25
CA HIS A 214 15.58 1.14 -4.27
C HIS A 214 16.27 2.50 -4.39
N TYR A 215 16.14 3.14 -5.55
CA TYR A 215 16.54 4.54 -5.74
C TYR A 215 15.72 5.48 -4.85
N SER A 216 16.31 6.59 -4.42
CA SER A 216 15.59 7.58 -3.60
C SER A 216 14.42 8.22 -4.34
N VAL A 217 14.55 8.44 -5.66
CA VAL A 217 13.45 8.93 -6.49
C VAL A 217 12.27 7.95 -6.49
N ASP A 218 12.56 6.65 -6.44
CA ASP A 218 11.55 5.61 -6.43
C ASP A 218 10.73 5.65 -5.14
N VAL A 219 11.42 5.79 -4.01
CA VAL A 219 10.81 6.00 -2.70
C VAL A 219 9.92 7.25 -2.68
N VAL A 220 10.39 8.38 -3.20
CA VAL A 220 9.61 9.63 -3.23
C VAL A 220 8.36 9.49 -4.09
N VAL A 221 8.48 8.91 -5.29
CA VAL A 221 7.34 8.71 -6.19
C VAL A 221 6.30 7.77 -5.57
N ALA A 222 6.74 6.69 -4.92
CA ALA A 222 5.84 5.79 -4.20
C ALA A 222 5.05 6.51 -3.10
N ILE A 223 5.72 7.32 -2.26
CA ILE A 223 5.06 8.11 -1.22
C ILE A 223 4.04 9.07 -1.82
N LEU A 224 4.42 9.83 -2.86
CA LEU A 224 3.55 10.80 -3.51
C LEU A 224 2.30 10.14 -4.09
N LEU A 225 2.45 9.02 -4.80
CA LEU A 225 1.32 8.31 -5.39
C LEU A 225 0.39 7.74 -4.32
N VAL A 226 0.92 7.18 -3.23
CA VAL A 226 0.08 6.69 -2.13
C VAL A 226 -0.67 7.84 -1.47
N VAL A 227 0.02 8.95 -1.16
CA VAL A 227 -0.61 10.11 -0.53
C VAL A 227 -1.74 10.65 -1.42
N LEU A 228 -1.48 10.82 -2.72
CA LEU A 228 -2.49 11.26 -3.68
C LEU A 228 -3.67 10.29 -3.76
N LEU A 229 -3.41 8.97 -3.82
CA LEU A 229 -4.44 7.95 -3.89
C LEU A 229 -5.31 7.92 -2.62
N VAL A 230 -4.70 7.98 -1.44
CA VAL A 230 -5.41 8.00 -0.17
C VAL A 230 -6.21 9.31 -0.03
N CYS A 231 -5.65 10.45 -0.40
CA CYS A 231 -6.37 11.73 -0.39
C CYS A 231 -7.55 11.71 -1.36
N LEU A 232 -7.38 11.18 -2.57
CA LEU A 232 -8.45 11.01 -3.54
C LEU A 232 -9.56 10.11 -2.98
N TYR A 233 -9.20 8.97 -2.40
CA TYR A 233 -10.14 8.06 -1.76
C TYR A 233 -10.97 8.74 -0.67
N ASN A 234 -10.31 9.45 0.24
CA ASN A 234 -10.98 10.16 1.33
C ASN A 234 -11.84 11.32 0.83
N THR A 235 -11.42 12.01 -0.23
CA THR A 235 -12.21 13.08 -0.85
C THR A 235 -13.49 12.51 -1.45
N LEU A 236 -13.40 11.39 -2.17
CA LEU A 236 -14.58 10.72 -2.73
C LEU A 236 -15.54 10.22 -1.64
N LEU A 237 -15.00 9.75 -0.51
CA LEU A 237 -15.80 9.37 0.65
C LEU A 237 -16.58 10.57 1.23
N GLN A 238 -15.90 11.70 1.44
CA GLN A 238 -16.52 12.91 1.96
C GLN A 238 -17.59 13.47 1.02
N LEU A 239 -17.31 13.49 -0.28
CA LEU A 239 -18.27 13.89 -1.30
C LEU A 239 -19.52 12.98 -1.30
N ASN A 240 -19.32 11.67 -1.15
CA ASN A 240 -20.44 10.73 -1.07
C ASN A 240 -21.31 10.98 0.17
N HIS A 241 -20.70 11.24 1.33
CA HIS A 241 -21.45 11.60 2.55
C HIS A 241 -22.26 12.89 2.38
N TYR A 242 -21.63 13.93 1.83
CA TYR A 242 -22.30 15.21 1.57
C TYR A 242 -23.49 15.06 0.62
N ALA A 243 -23.33 14.28 -0.46
CA ALA A 243 -24.41 14.01 -1.42
C ALA A 243 -25.57 13.18 -0.84
N SER A 244 -25.32 12.40 0.21
CA SER A 244 -26.33 11.58 0.89
C SER A 244 -27.07 12.31 2.03
N ASP A 245 -26.66 13.53 2.41
CA ASP A 245 -27.28 14.28 3.51
C ASP A 245 -28.66 14.83 3.10
N PRO A 246 -29.75 14.43 3.79
CA PRO A 246 -31.11 14.86 3.46
C PRO A 246 -31.35 16.37 3.62
N MET A 247 -30.55 17.08 4.42
CA MET A 247 -30.67 18.54 4.56
C MET A 247 -30.21 19.30 3.32
N VAL A 248 -29.27 18.74 2.55
CA VAL A 248 -28.78 19.32 1.28
C VAL A 248 -29.68 18.91 0.11
N ALA A 249 -30.24 17.70 0.18
CA ALA A 249 -31.12 17.13 -0.84
C ALA A 249 -32.42 17.94 -1.06
N HIS A 250 -32.82 18.79 -0.11
CA HIS A 250 -34.09 19.51 -0.16
C HIS A 250 -34.03 20.92 -0.78
N ASP A 251 -32.84 21.56 -0.85
CA ASP A 251 -32.71 22.99 -1.21
C ASP A 251 -31.78 23.30 -2.39
N THR A 252 -31.05 22.33 -2.99
CA THR A 252 -29.98 22.68 -3.96
C THR A 252 -29.83 21.79 -5.21
N ILE A 253 -30.77 20.90 -5.53
CA ILE A 253 -30.63 20.11 -6.77
C ILE A 253 -31.53 20.69 -7.87
N ASP A 254 -31.09 21.81 -8.46
CA ASP A 254 -31.40 22.11 -9.86
C ASP A 254 -30.54 21.16 -10.70
N ASP A 255 -31.17 20.11 -11.24
CA ASP A 255 -30.58 18.98 -11.99
C ASP A 255 -29.79 19.38 -13.26
N ARG A 256 -29.46 20.67 -13.44
CA ARG A 256 -28.79 21.23 -14.63
C ARG A 256 -27.35 21.69 -14.40
N ALA A 257 -26.88 21.87 -13.16
CA ALA A 257 -25.53 22.37 -12.89
C ALA A 257 -24.74 21.44 -11.95
N GLY A 258 -24.17 20.36 -12.50
CA GLY A 258 -23.14 19.56 -11.82
C GLY A 258 -23.49 18.08 -11.67
N LYS A 259 -23.18 17.29 -12.70
CA LYS A 259 -23.26 15.81 -12.72
C LYS A 259 -22.16 15.15 -11.85
N PHE A 260 -22.09 15.50 -10.57
CA PHE A 260 -21.35 14.77 -9.54
C PHE A 260 -22.32 14.48 -8.39
N GLY A 261 -23.31 13.62 -8.62
CA GLY A 261 -24.34 13.40 -7.59
C GLY A 261 -25.39 12.32 -7.84
N ARG A 262 -25.68 11.93 -9.09
CA ARG A 262 -26.60 10.79 -9.37
C ARG A 262 -26.11 9.76 -10.41
N GLY A 263 -24.87 9.89 -10.91
CA GLY A 263 -24.08 8.87 -11.63
C GLY A 263 -22.61 9.32 -11.76
N PRO A 264 -21.59 8.46 -12.01
CA PRO A 264 -21.57 7.09 -12.53
C PRO A 264 -20.97 6.07 -11.52
N CYS A 265 -20.75 4.82 -11.95
CA CYS A 265 -20.35 3.64 -11.16
C CYS A 265 -19.48 3.84 -9.90
N LEU A 266 -18.53 4.79 -9.91
CA LEU A 266 -17.59 5.01 -8.82
C LEU A 266 -18.25 5.45 -7.51
N GLY A 267 -19.23 6.37 -7.54
CA GLY A 267 -19.93 6.81 -6.31
C GLY A 267 -20.79 5.70 -5.72
N ARG A 268 -21.50 4.95 -6.57
CA ARG A 268 -22.26 3.76 -6.16
C ARG A 268 -21.35 2.66 -5.60
N PHE A 269 -20.18 2.47 -6.21
CA PHE A 269 -19.17 1.54 -5.73
C PHE A 269 -18.66 1.95 -4.34
N ILE A 270 -18.28 3.22 -4.14
CA ILE A 270 -17.79 3.70 -2.84
C ILE A 270 -18.88 3.58 -1.77
N SER A 271 -20.12 3.96 -2.08
CA SER A 271 -21.24 3.80 -1.16
C SER A 271 -21.50 2.33 -0.80
N TRP A 272 -21.53 1.43 -1.78
CA TRP A 272 -21.68 -0.01 -1.55
C TRP A 272 -20.51 -0.58 -0.75
N PHE A 273 -19.29 -0.16 -1.07
CA PHE A 273 -18.07 -0.59 -0.40
C PHE A 273 -18.11 -0.12 1.06
N GLU A 274 -18.39 1.14 1.34
CA GLU A 274 -18.35 1.69 2.70
C GLU A 274 -19.56 1.33 3.57
N PHE A 275 -20.59 0.69 3.00
CA PHE A 275 -21.76 0.26 3.73
C PHE A 275 -21.43 -0.81 4.79
N ILE A 276 -21.76 -0.53 6.05
CA ILE A 276 -21.72 -1.49 7.17
C ILE A 276 -23.16 -2.00 7.38
N GLN A 277 -23.35 -3.33 7.31
CA GLN A 277 -24.60 -4.01 7.69
C GLN A 277 -24.76 -4.11 9.20
#